data_AF-A0A0N4U2Z5-F1
#
_entry.id   AF-A0A0N4U2Z5-F1
#
_cell.length_a   1.000
_cell.length_b   1.000
_cell.length_c   1.000
_cell.angle_alpha   90.00
_cell.angle_beta   90.00
_cell.angle_gamma   90.00
#
_symmetry.space_group_name_H-M   'P 1'
#
loop_
_entity.id
_entity.type
_entity.pdbx_description
1 polymer ?
#
loop_
_entity_poly.entity_id
_entity_poly.type
_entity_poly.pdbx_seq_one_letter_code
_entity_poly.pdbx_strand_id
1 'polypeptide(L)'
;MGSIRILPQWIRIWLNISTVLCIVDVAYTMLRPMTLRTGSLGHIFELWNIYSDVDLRYANANDIVTMATGRVMIIEIFMNIIALIMITTKRVLN
;
A
#
# COMPACT_ATOMS: atom_id res chain seq x y z
N MET A 1 20.02 1.23 -30.19
CA MET A 1 19.35 -0.01 -29.72
C MET A 1 18.47 0.39 -28.54
N GLY A 2 17.15 0.42 -28.69
CA GLY A 2 16.28 0.75 -27.55
C GLY A 2 16.35 -0.40 -26.55
N SER A 3 16.79 -0.14 -25.32
CA SER A 3 16.70 -1.11 -24.23
C SER A 3 15.25 -1.60 -24.15
N ILE A 4 15.01 -2.86 -24.52
CA ILE A 4 13.69 -3.48 -24.41
C ILE A 4 13.42 -3.60 -22.91
N ARG A 5 12.67 -2.64 -22.37
CA ARG A 5 12.22 -2.71 -20.98
C ARG A 5 11.16 -3.80 -20.91
N ILE A 6 11.34 -4.71 -19.94
CA ILE A 6 10.42 -5.83 -19.70
C ILE A 6 9.01 -5.33 -19.42
N LEU A 7 8.90 -4.21 -18.70
CA LEU A 7 7.64 -3.53 -18.45
C LEU A 7 7.74 -2.05 -18.88
N PRO A 8 6.63 -1.47 -19.37
CA PRO A 8 6.52 -0.04 -19.59
C PRO A 8 6.85 0.76 -18.33
N GLN A 9 7.43 1.95 -18.51
CA GLN A 9 7.84 2.80 -17.39
C GLN A 9 6.68 3.12 -16.44
N TRP A 10 5.48 3.34 -16.97
CA TRP A 10 4.31 3.68 -16.17
C TRP A 10 3.89 2.53 -15.23
N ILE A 11 4.01 1.26 -15.65
CA ILE A 11 3.75 0.10 -14.78
C ILE A 11 4.73 0.07 -13.62
N ARG A 12 6.02 0.33 -13.89
CA ARG A 12 7.03 0.37 -12.83
C ARG A 12 6.74 1.49 -11.81
N ILE A 13 6.31 2.66 -12.30
CA ILE A 13 5.93 3.77 -11.42
C ILE A 13 4.69 3.38 -10.61
N TRP A 14 3.68 2.79 -11.26
CA TRP A 14 2.47 2.32 -10.59
C TRP A 14 2.75 1.29 -9.50
N LEU A 15 3.60 0.28 -9.77
CA LEU A 15 3.99 -0.71 -8.76
C LEU A 15 4.65 -0.06 -7.54
N ASN A 16 5.49 0.96 -7.72
CA ASN A 16 6.06 1.69 -6.59
C ASN A 16 4.98 2.45 -5.80
N ILE A 17 4.09 3.17 -6.49
CA ILE A 17 3.00 3.92 -5.85
C ILE A 17 2.07 2.97 -5.09
N SER A 18 1.60 1.90 -5.74
CA SER A 18 0.77 0.86 -5.16
C SER A 18 1.44 0.24 -3.92
N THR A 19 2.74 -0.07 -3.98
CA THR A 19 3.47 -0.56 -2.80
C THR A 19 3.35 0.40 -1.61
N VAL A 20 3.56 1.70 -1.82
CA VAL A 20 3.46 2.70 -0.75
C VAL A 20 2.01 2.83 -0.24
N LEU A 21 1.04 2.94 -1.15
CA LEU A 21 -0.37 3.05 -0.79
C LEU A 21 -0.83 1.84 0.04
N CYS A 22 -0.47 0.64 -0.39
CA CYS A 22 -0.79 -0.59 0.34
C CYS A 22 -0.14 -0.62 1.73
N ILE A 23 1.13 -0.19 1.86
CA ILE A 23 1.79 -0.10 3.18
C ILE A 23 1.04 0.84 4.10
N VAL A 24 0.66 2.02 3.60
CA VAL A 24 -0.09 3.02 4.39
C VAL A 24 -1.48 2.49 4.75
N ASP A 25 -2.14 1.79 3.83
CA ASP A 25 -3.46 1.19 4.06
C ASP A 25 -3.42 0.10 5.14
N VAL A 26 -2.46 -0.81 5.05
CA VAL A 26 -2.24 -1.84 6.09
C VAL A 26 -1.89 -1.18 7.42
N ALA A 27 -0.98 -0.19 7.44
CA ALA A 27 -0.61 0.50 8.66
C ALA A 27 -1.82 1.21 9.29
N TYR A 28 -2.61 1.92 8.48
CA TYR A 28 -3.83 2.57 8.94
C TYR A 28 -4.79 1.57 9.56
N THR A 29 -5.12 0.51 8.83
CA THR A 29 -6.19 -0.42 9.22
C THR A 29 -5.80 -1.34 10.38
N MET A 30 -4.53 -1.75 10.47
CA MET A 30 -4.02 -2.68 11.49
C MET A 30 -3.66 -1.99 12.81
N LEU A 31 -3.33 -0.71 12.79
CA LEU A 31 -2.90 0.03 13.99
C LEU A 31 -4.04 0.82 14.65
N ARG A 32 -5.30 0.64 14.20
CA ARG A 32 -6.46 1.22 14.88
C ARG A 32 -6.57 0.68 16.32
N PRO A 33 -7.00 1.52 17.29
CA PRO A 33 -7.50 2.88 17.10
C PRO A 33 -6.42 3.97 17.06
N MET A 34 -5.12 3.64 17.16
CA MET A 34 -4.05 4.66 17.21
C MET A 34 -4.02 5.55 15.96
N THR A 35 -4.35 5.00 14.80
CA THR A 35 -4.39 5.69 13.50
C THR A 35 -5.70 6.44 13.22
N LEU A 36 -6.75 6.19 14.00
CA LEU A 36 -8.00 6.95 13.89
C LEU A 36 -7.76 8.40 14.31
N ARG A 37 -8.63 9.32 13.88
CA ARG A 37 -8.46 10.78 14.09
C ARG A 37 -8.25 11.18 15.57
N THR A 38 -8.84 10.46 16.52
CA THR A 38 -8.67 10.67 17.97
C THR A 38 -7.49 9.91 18.58
N GLY A 39 -6.84 9.05 17.81
CA GLY A 39 -5.68 8.26 18.23
C GLY A 39 -4.35 9.02 18.08
N SER A 40 -3.30 8.50 18.71
CA SER A 40 -1.98 9.13 18.79
C SER A 40 -1.29 9.33 17.43
N LEU A 41 -1.65 8.54 16.42
CA LEU A 41 -1.13 8.61 15.05
C LEU A 41 -2.15 9.24 14.07
N GLY A 42 -3.31 9.71 14.55
CA GLY A 42 -4.40 10.20 13.71
C GLY A 42 -3.98 11.26 12.70
N HIS A 43 -3.19 12.25 13.14
CA HIS A 43 -2.68 13.32 12.28
C HIS A 43 -1.74 12.86 11.17
N ILE A 44 -1.00 11.75 11.38
CA ILE A 44 -0.11 11.19 10.35
C ILE A 44 -0.93 10.56 9.22
N PHE A 45 -2.09 10.00 9.56
CA PHE A 45 -2.98 9.30 8.63
C PHE A 45 -4.21 10.12 8.26
N GLU A 46 -4.14 11.46 8.30
CA GLU A 46 -5.33 12.31 8.08
C GLU A 46 -6.01 12.04 6.74
N LEU A 47 -5.25 11.73 5.67
CA LEU A 47 -5.84 11.37 4.37
C LEU A 47 -6.71 10.11 4.44
N TRP A 48 -6.29 9.10 5.21
CA TRP A 48 -7.09 7.89 5.44
C TRP A 48 -8.23 8.13 6.42
N ASN A 49 -8.07 9.06 7.37
CA ASN A 49 -9.18 9.48 8.21
C ASN A 49 -10.28 10.19 7.39
N ILE A 50 -9.92 11.06 6.44
CA ILE A 50 -10.88 11.64 5.48
C ILE A 50 -11.57 10.53 4.67
N TYR A 51 -10.83 9.52 4.21
CA TYR A 51 -11.43 8.38 3.52
C TYR A 51 -12.37 7.58 4.45
N SER A 52 -12.01 7.40 5.73
CA SER A 52 -12.82 6.70 6.72
C SER A 52 -14.12 7.43 7.08
N ASP A 53 -14.19 8.74 6.85
CA ASP A 53 -15.43 9.52 6.97
C ASP A 53 -16.46 9.11 5.87
N VAL A 54 -15.99 8.47 4.78
CA VAL A 54 -16.82 7.93 3.69
C VAL A 54 -17.01 6.42 3.81
N ASP A 55 -15.91 5.66 3.94
CA ASP A 55 -15.98 4.22 4.22
C ASP A 55 -15.89 3.97 5.73
N LEU A 56 -17.06 3.82 6.35
CA LEU A 56 -17.16 3.65 7.80
C LEU A 56 -16.52 2.34 8.31
N ARG A 57 -16.23 1.37 7.44
CA ARG A 57 -15.48 0.17 7.85
C ARG A 57 -14.04 0.53 8.23
N TYR A 58 -13.48 1.54 7.55
CA TYR A 58 -12.16 2.08 7.88
C TYR A 58 -12.13 2.80 9.23
N ALA A 59 -13.25 3.35 9.69
CA ALA A 59 -13.37 3.98 11.00
C ALA A 59 -13.55 2.95 12.14
N ASN A 60 -13.96 1.72 11.83
CA ASN A 60 -14.18 0.67 12.82
C ASN A 60 -12.91 -0.16 13.07
N ALA A 61 -12.33 0.00 14.27
CA ALA A 61 -11.14 -0.74 14.69
C ALA A 61 -11.34 -2.28 14.70
N ASN A 62 -12.58 -2.74 14.84
CA ASN A 62 -12.93 -4.16 14.93
C ASN A 62 -13.52 -4.73 13.64
N ASP A 63 -13.46 -4.00 12.51
CA ASP A 63 -13.99 -4.50 11.25
C ASP A 63 -13.12 -5.64 10.68
N ILE A 64 -13.65 -6.86 10.75
CA ILE A 64 -12.94 -8.08 10.37
C ILE A 64 -12.60 -8.08 8.88
N VAL A 65 -13.46 -7.53 8.02
CA VAL A 65 -13.25 -7.53 6.57
C VAL A 65 -12.05 -6.67 6.21
N THR A 66 -12.03 -5.42 6.68
CA THR A 66 -10.91 -4.51 6.45
C THR A 66 -9.62 -5.08 7.02
N MET A 67 -9.70 -5.76 8.18
CA MET A 67 -8.54 -6.40 8.76
C MET A 67 -8.01 -7.59 7.94
N ALA A 68 -8.91 -8.39 7.37
CA ALA A 68 -8.55 -9.50 6.50
C ALA A 68 -7.96 -8.98 5.17
N THR A 69 -8.57 -7.96 4.57
CA THR A 69 -8.05 -7.29 3.38
C THR A 69 -6.63 -6.77 3.61
N GLY A 70 -6.37 -6.10 4.74
CA GLY A 70 -5.03 -5.63 5.10
C GLY A 70 -4.00 -6.77 5.19
N ARG A 71 -4.37 -7.94 5.74
CA ARG A 71 -3.47 -9.11 5.79
C ARG A 71 -3.16 -9.67 4.40
N VAL A 72 -4.15 -9.73 3.51
CA VAL A 72 -3.93 -10.15 2.12
C VAL A 72 -3.08 -9.13 1.37
N MET A 73 -3.26 -7.83 1.64
CA MET A 73 -2.50 -6.75 1.02
C MET A 73 -1.01 -6.76 1.40
N ILE A 74 -0.64 -7.36 2.54
CA ILE A 74 0.78 -7.64 2.86
C ILE A 74 1.42 -8.54 1.80
N ILE A 75 0.68 -9.54 1.29
CA ILE A 75 1.16 -10.41 0.21
C ILE A 75 1.37 -9.59 -1.07
N GLU A 76 0.45 -8.69 -1.40
CA GLU A 76 0.58 -7.79 -2.55
C GLU A 76 1.81 -6.87 -2.43
N ILE A 77 2.09 -6.33 -1.25
CA ILE A 77 3.30 -5.55 -0.98
C ILE A 77 4.56 -6.37 -1.29
N PHE A 78 4.65 -7.61 -0.79
CA PHE A 78 5.79 -8.49 -1.09
C PHE A 78 5.90 -8.79 -2.59
N MET A 79 4.79 -9.08 -3.27
CA MET A 79 4.77 -9.34 -4.70
C MET A 79 5.25 -8.12 -5.51
N ASN A 80 4.79 -6.92 -5.15
CA ASN A 80 5.22 -5.68 -5.80
C ASN A 80 6.71 -5.41 -5.59
N ILE A 81 7.22 -5.60 -4.37
CA ILE A 81 8.64 -5.44 -4.06
C ILE A 81 9.49 -6.43 -4.86
N ILE A 82 9.11 -7.71 -4.90
CA ILE A 82 9.81 -8.74 -5.68
C ILE A 82 9.79 -8.38 -7.18
N ALA A 83 8.65 -7.98 -7.72
CA ALA A 83 8.54 -7.56 -9.11
C ALA A 83 9.46 -6.37 -9.41
N LEU A 84 9.46 -5.34 -8.55
CA LEU A 84 10.31 -4.16 -8.69
C LEU A 84 11.80 -4.49 -8.64
N ILE A 85 12.22 -5.40 -7.75
CA ILE A 85 13.58 -5.92 -7.69
C ILE A 85 13.93 -6.61 -9.01
N MET A 86 13.11 -7.54 -9.48
CA MET A 86 13.35 -8.28 -10.72
C MET A 86 13.45 -7.38 -11.97
N ILE A 87 12.57 -6.38 -12.08
CA ILE A 87 12.59 -5.39 -13.17
C ILE A 87 13.87 -4.56 -13.14
N THR A 88 14.38 -4.26 -11.94
CA THR A 88 15.57 -3.44 -11.76
C THR A 88 16.85 -4.24 -12.00
N THR A 89 16.95 -5.47 -11.48
CA THR A 89 18.10 -6.36 -11.70
C THR A 89 18.29 -6.70 -13.18
N LYS A 90 17.21 -6.99 -13.92
CA LYS A 90 17.31 -7.29 -15.37
C LYS A 90 17.71 -6.08 -16.23
N ARG A 91 17.62 -4.85 -15.70
CA ARG A 91 18.18 -3.66 -16.34
C ARG A 91 19.70 -3.56 -16.15
N VAL A 92 20.25 -4.12 -15.06
CA VAL A 92 21.69 -4.11 -14.82
C VAL A 92 22.41 -5.14 -15.71
N LEU A 93 21.70 -6.20 -16.12
CA LEU A 93 22.24 -7.28 -16.95
C LEU A 93 22.12 -7.06 -18.47
N ASN A 94 21.41 -6.02 -18.93
CA ASN A 94 21.16 -5.70 -20.34
C ASN A 94 21.58 -4.27 -20.67
#